data_AF-A0A1J1IPT6-F1
#
_entry.id   AF-A0A1J1IPT6-F1
#
_cell.length_a   1.000
_cell.length_b   1.000
_cell.length_c   1.000
_cell.angle_alpha   90.00
_cell.angle_beta   90.00
_cell.angle_gamma   90.00
#
_symmetry.space_group_name_H-M   'P 1'
#
loop_
_entity.id
_entity.type
_entity.pdbx_description
1 polymer ?
#
loop_
_entity_poly.entity_id
_entity_poly.type
_entity_poly.pdbx_seq_one_letter_code
_entity_poly.pdbx_strand_id
1 'polypeptide(L)'
;YLTGDEWYCRNNTDCLPWKNSGENQVENVYENQNICRLFCGKYGSLWPKPTGRCELGKSTVDINTDLIRFQYPEYDSEMRDFINQMTFLFLKTLNEECGGDCNNMSENEMFVRIRITSPSLKLYSETNEVYHLNITTNANKVTAFITAETIFGARHGLETLSQLMVKGKDKMNRNSVVMISSAFISDKPIYKHRGLLLDSARHFIPMPTILRILDGMSSTKLNVFHWHISDSQSFPMETKRLPQMNVYGAFSEDKVYRKDDIESIIKYAKYRGIRVILELDAPAHAGHGFDWGPDYGLGNLAVCVNNQPWRKSCVQPNCGQLNPANENLYSVLKDIYSDIYDYKEKDEFLHLGGDEVFMACWNSTEEVTDYMATKNYTRDTFGFLQLWSEFQEKALKVWDEVTSDKNDSIILWSSELTLPENIEKFLPKERYIVQTWLPDKAEVPLELMKKGYRVIMSTKNAWYFDHGFWGSTRYYNWKTVYQNKLPKNPLVLGGEACMWSEYCDEHSIEVKIWPRLNSVAERLWSDPSDNIKTVESRFYRQRERLISKGIPVDAVVPEFCSLFEGECRRVK
;
A
#
# COMPACT_ATOMS: atom_id res chain seq x y z
N TYR A 1 -12.64 30.86 -21.55
CA TYR A 1 -12.05 30.48 -20.24
C TYR A 1 -10.55 30.78 -20.27
N LEU A 2 -9.83 30.61 -19.14
CA LEU A 2 -8.35 30.77 -19.12
C LEU A 2 -7.69 29.79 -20.09
N THR A 3 -8.20 28.57 -20.12
CA THR A 3 -7.94 27.55 -21.13
C THR A 3 -8.79 27.85 -22.37
N GLY A 4 -8.20 27.78 -23.56
CA GLY A 4 -8.97 27.74 -24.81
C GLY A 4 -9.65 26.38 -24.99
N ASP A 5 -10.15 26.13 -26.20
CA ASP A 5 -10.82 24.86 -26.56
C ASP A 5 -9.84 23.81 -27.10
N GLU A 6 -8.55 24.17 -27.21
CA GLU A 6 -7.55 23.39 -27.92
C GLU A 6 -6.25 23.31 -27.12
N TRP A 7 -5.53 22.21 -27.28
CA TRP A 7 -4.34 21.84 -26.52
C TRP A 7 -3.26 21.26 -27.42
N TYR A 8 -1.99 21.45 -27.08
CA TYR A 8 -0.89 20.85 -27.82
C TYR A 8 0.21 20.36 -26.89
N CYS A 9 1.01 19.41 -27.38
CA CYS A 9 2.14 18.85 -26.64
C CYS A 9 3.43 19.59 -27.01
N ARG A 10 3.94 20.42 -26.09
CA ARG A 10 5.21 21.13 -26.23
C ARG A 10 6.36 20.21 -25.84
N ASN A 11 7.40 20.16 -26.68
CA ASN A 11 8.65 19.43 -26.42
C ASN A 11 8.45 17.96 -25.98
N ASN A 12 7.39 17.31 -26.48
CA ASN A 12 7.03 15.93 -26.13
C ASN A 12 6.94 15.68 -24.60
N THR A 13 6.55 16.67 -23.81
CA THR A 13 6.56 16.58 -22.33
C THR A 13 5.40 17.30 -21.67
N ASP A 14 5.01 18.47 -22.19
CA ASP A 14 4.06 19.36 -21.52
C ASP A 14 2.83 19.63 -22.40
N CYS A 15 1.64 19.38 -21.87
CA CYS A 15 0.37 19.73 -22.50
C CYS A 15 -0.09 21.13 -22.09
N LEU A 16 -0.23 22.01 -23.08
CA LEU A 16 -0.57 23.41 -22.90
C LEU A 16 -1.80 23.81 -23.71
N PRO A 17 -2.61 24.77 -23.20
CA PRO A 17 -3.65 25.39 -24.00
C PRO A 17 -3.04 26.06 -25.23
N TRP A 18 -3.59 25.77 -26.40
CA TRP A 18 -3.25 26.45 -27.64
C TRP A 18 -4.18 27.65 -27.84
N LYS A 19 -3.61 28.79 -28.21
CA LYS A 19 -4.36 29.94 -28.73
C LYS A 19 -3.77 30.27 -30.09
N ASN A 20 -4.59 30.22 -31.13
CA ASN A 20 -4.18 30.50 -32.49
C ASN A 20 -3.69 31.96 -32.61
N SER A 21 -2.39 32.19 -32.47
CA SER A 21 -1.77 33.52 -32.42
C SER A 21 -1.11 33.93 -33.75
N GLY A 22 -1.44 33.25 -34.86
CA GLY A 22 -0.98 33.64 -36.20
C GLY A 22 0.48 33.33 -36.55
N GLU A 23 1.27 32.77 -35.62
CA GLU A 23 2.67 32.40 -35.87
C GLU A 23 2.95 30.97 -35.38
N ASN A 24 3.47 30.15 -36.30
CA ASN A 24 3.85 28.72 -36.21
C ASN A 24 2.70 27.69 -36.25
N GLN A 25 2.69 26.87 -37.31
CA GLN A 25 1.89 25.64 -37.39
C GLN A 25 2.37 24.66 -36.32
N VAL A 26 1.46 24.28 -35.42
CA VAL A 26 1.68 23.17 -34.48
C VAL A 26 1.16 21.90 -35.15
N GLU A 27 1.98 20.84 -35.21
CA GLU A 27 1.64 19.62 -35.98
C GLU A 27 0.38 18.90 -35.48
N ASN A 28 0.08 18.93 -34.18
CA ASN A 28 -1.09 18.25 -33.61
C ASN A 28 -1.73 19.09 -32.50
N VAL A 29 -3.04 19.27 -32.61
CA VAL A 29 -3.90 19.97 -31.65
C VAL A 29 -4.97 18.99 -31.16
N TYR A 30 -5.31 19.06 -29.87
CA TYR A 30 -6.21 18.15 -29.18
C TYR A 30 -7.34 18.93 -28.50
N GLU A 31 -8.52 18.35 -28.42
CA GLU A 31 -9.74 18.99 -27.88
C GLU A 31 -9.65 19.31 -26.38
N ASN A 32 -8.85 18.56 -25.63
CA ASN A 32 -8.65 18.81 -24.21
C ASN A 32 -7.30 18.29 -23.71
N GLN A 33 -6.94 18.70 -22.50
CA GLN A 33 -5.68 18.32 -21.87
C GLN A 33 -5.52 16.81 -21.68
N ASN A 34 -6.60 16.08 -21.36
CA ASN A 34 -6.53 14.63 -21.13
C ASN A 34 -6.19 13.87 -22.41
N ILE A 35 -6.75 14.28 -23.55
CA ILE A 35 -6.40 13.70 -24.87
C ILE A 35 -4.96 14.05 -25.23
N CYS A 36 -4.52 15.29 -25.03
CA CYS A 36 -3.11 15.66 -25.22
C CYS A 36 -2.17 14.76 -24.39
N ARG A 37 -2.51 14.52 -23.12
CA ARG A 37 -1.74 13.68 -22.19
C ARG A 37 -1.69 12.20 -22.58
N LEU A 38 -2.57 11.69 -23.45
CA LEU A 38 -2.44 10.33 -23.98
C LEU A 38 -1.20 10.16 -24.86
N PHE A 39 -0.82 11.20 -25.59
CA PHE A 39 0.26 11.16 -26.59
C PHE A 39 1.52 11.88 -26.16
N CYS A 40 1.41 12.81 -25.20
CA CYS A 40 2.54 13.64 -24.80
C CYS A 40 3.53 12.83 -23.94
N GLY A 41 4.74 12.64 -24.47
CA GLY A 41 5.79 11.86 -23.83
C GLY A 41 5.71 10.36 -24.12
N LYS A 42 6.82 9.66 -23.88
CA LYS A 42 6.99 8.23 -24.23
C LYS A 42 5.90 7.31 -23.66
N TYR A 43 5.41 7.62 -22.46
CA TYR A 43 4.44 6.78 -21.73
C TYR A 43 3.05 7.43 -21.65
N GLY A 44 2.82 8.54 -22.37
CA GLY A 44 1.63 9.35 -22.20
C GLY A 44 1.40 9.69 -20.73
N SER A 45 0.20 9.39 -20.24
CA SER A 45 -0.22 9.61 -18.86
C SER A 45 -0.26 8.35 -17.98
N LEU A 46 0.41 7.28 -18.38
CA LEU A 46 0.45 6.05 -17.59
C LEU A 46 1.14 6.28 -16.23
N TRP A 47 0.52 5.75 -15.17
CA TRP A 47 1.04 5.76 -13.81
C TRP A 47 0.65 4.46 -13.05
N PRO A 48 1.60 3.68 -12.55
CA PRO A 48 3.03 3.75 -12.84
C PRO A 48 3.35 3.56 -14.33
N LYS A 49 4.48 4.11 -14.77
CA LYS A 49 4.97 3.84 -16.13
C LYS A 49 5.37 2.36 -16.31
N PRO A 50 5.08 1.73 -17.46
CA PRO A 50 5.50 0.35 -17.71
C PRO A 50 7.02 0.14 -17.67
N THR A 51 7.46 -1.04 -17.24
CA THR A 51 8.89 -1.42 -17.16
C THR A 51 9.42 -2.07 -18.43
N GLY A 52 8.56 -2.72 -19.22
CA GLY A 52 8.94 -3.38 -20.47
C GLY A 52 8.70 -2.52 -21.71
N ARG A 53 8.41 -3.19 -22.83
CA ARG A 53 8.10 -2.53 -24.11
C ARG A 53 6.78 -1.76 -23.95
N CYS A 54 6.77 -0.48 -24.30
CA CYS A 54 5.59 0.38 -24.30
C CYS A 54 5.60 1.20 -25.58
N GLU A 55 4.67 0.89 -26.48
CA GLU A 55 4.46 1.58 -27.75
C GLU A 55 3.02 2.05 -27.79
N LEU A 56 2.84 3.36 -27.91
CA LEU A 56 1.56 4.03 -27.96
C LEU A 56 1.34 4.56 -29.38
N GLY A 57 0.15 4.29 -29.94
CA GLY A 57 -0.29 4.86 -31.22
C GLY A 57 -0.40 6.38 -31.17
N LYS A 58 -0.70 7.00 -32.31
CA LYS A 58 -0.81 8.46 -32.46
C LYS A 58 -2.21 8.95 -32.80
N SER A 59 -3.21 8.08 -32.73
CA SER A 59 -4.61 8.44 -32.98
C SER A 59 -5.51 7.91 -31.87
N THR A 60 -6.69 8.49 -31.77
CA THR A 60 -7.74 8.11 -30.82
C THR A 60 -8.90 7.41 -31.52
N VAL A 61 -9.75 6.77 -30.70
CA VAL A 61 -11.03 6.20 -31.09
C VAL A 61 -12.06 6.48 -29.99
N ASP A 62 -13.28 6.84 -30.39
CA ASP A 62 -14.40 7.02 -29.46
C ASP A 62 -14.97 5.67 -29.04
N ILE A 63 -15.10 5.44 -27.74
CA ILE A 63 -15.64 4.22 -27.17
C ILE A 63 -17.02 4.50 -26.59
N ASN A 64 -17.98 3.65 -26.94
CA ASN A 64 -19.25 3.55 -26.24
C ASN A 64 -19.12 2.48 -25.16
N THR A 65 -19.23 2.88 -23.88
CA THR A 65 -19.06 1.98 -22.74
C THR A 65 -20.07 0.85 -22.71
N ASP A 66 -21.28 1.07 -23.26
CA ASP A 66 -22.35 0.06 -23.34
C ASP A 66 -22.07 -1.00 -24.42
N LEU A 67 -21.13 -0.73 -25.33
CA LEU A 67 -20.70 -1.64 -26.39
C LEU A 67 -19.36 -2.32 -26.07
N ILE A 68 -18.87 -2.20 -24.83
CA ILE A 68 -17.74 -2.99 -24.36
C ILE A 68 -18.19 -4.43 -24.10
N ARG A 69 -17.47 -5.39 -24.66
CA ARG A 69 -17.73 -6.83 -24.54
C ARG A 69 -16.49 -7.53 -24.01
N PHE A 70 -16.62 -8.18 -22.87
CA PHE A 70 -15.55 -9.00 -22.30
C PHE A 70 -15.59 -10.42 -22.88
N GLN A 71 -14.43 -10.92 -23.29
CA GLN A 71 -14.27 -12.24 -23.89
C GLN A 71 -13.13 -12.96 -23.17
N TYR A 72 -13.39 -14.16 -22.66
CA TYR A 72 -12.39 -14.98 -21.99
C TYR A 72 -12.69 -16.47 -22.22
N PRO A 73 -11.69 -17.36 -22.12
CA PRO A 73 -11.89 -18.80 -22.16
C PRO A 73 -12.86 -19.29 -21.09
N GLU A 74 -13.32 -20.54 -21.22
CA GLU A 74 -14.07 -21.18 -20.16
C GLU A 74 -13.18 -21.41 -18.93
N TYR A 75 -13.55 -20.80 -17.81
CA TYR A 75 -12.91 -20.95 -16.51
C TYR A 75 -13.93 -21.48 -15.49
N ASP A 76 -13.44 -21.97 -14.35
CA ASP A 76 -14.30 -22.39 -13.24
C ASP A 76 -15.15 -21.24 -12.66
N SER A 77 -16.06 -21.54 -11.74
CA SER A 77 -16.97 -20.54 -11.15
C SER A 77 -16.24 -19.45 -10.35
N GLU A 78 -15.17 -19.79 -9.64
CA GLU A 78 -14.46 -18.84 -8.77
C GLU A 78 -13.67 -17.83 -9.59
N MET A 79 -12.93 -18.31 -10.59
CA MET A 79 -12.21 -17.48 -11.55
C MET A 79 -13.19 -16.58 -12.33
N ARG A 80 -14.36 -17.10 -12.72
CA ARG A 80 -15.40 -16.30 -13.37
C ARG A 80 -15.95 -15.20 -12.47
N ASP A 81 -16.22 -15.49 -11.19
CA ASP A 81 -16.64 -14.45 -10.23
C ASP A 81 -15.56 -13.36 -10.11
N PHE A 82 -14.29 -13.75 -10.00
CA PHE A 82 -13.20 -12.80 -9.93
C PHE A 82 -13.12 -11.93 -11.19
N ILE A 83 -13.20 -12.52 -12.38
CA ILE A 83 -13.22 -11.78 -13.65
C ILE A 83 -14.41 -10.81 -13.70
N ASN A 84 -15.59 -11.22 -13.23
CA ASN A 84 -16.76 -10.34 -13.15
C ASN A 84 -16.50 -9.14 -12.23
N GLN A 85 -15.87 -9.35 -11.07
CA GLN A 85 -15.52 -8.24 -10.17
C GLN A 85 -14.50 -7.29 -10.79
N MET A 86 -13.46 -7.81 -11.47
CA MET A 86 -12.47 -6.95 -12.13
C MET A 86 -13.05 -6.15 -13.29
N THR A 87 -13.90 -6.77 -14.10
CA THR A 87 -14.52 -6.12 -15.26
C THR A 87 -15.57 -5.09 -14.82
N PHE A 88 -16.32 -5.37 -13.75
CA PHE A 88 -17.16 -4.38 -13.09
C PHE A 88 -16.34 -3.17 -12.60
N LEU A 89 -15.22 -3.39 -11.90
CA LEU A 89 -14.36 -2.32 -11.42
C LEU A 89 -13.79 -1.47 -12.57
N PHE A 90 -13.42 -2.11 -13.67
CA PHE A 90 -12.97 -1.43 -14.89
C PHE A 90 -14.08 -0.52 -15.46
N LEU A 91 -15.29 -1.05 -15.65
CA LEU A 91 -16.42 -0.24 -16.16
C LEU A 91 -16.79 0.90 -15.20
N LYS A 92 -16.81 0.64 -13.89
CA LYS A 92 -17.01 1.66 -12.85
C LYS A 92 -15.98 2.79 -12.98
N THR A 93 -14.70 2.44 -13.16
CA THR A 93 -13.61 3.41 -13.33
C THR A 93 -13.81 4.27 -14.58
N LEU A 94 -14.25 3.68 -15.70
CA LEU A 94 -14.54 4.45 -16.92
C LEU A 94 -15.69 5.42 -16.73
N ASN A 95 -16.75 4.98 -16.06
CA ASN A 95 -17.91 5.84 -15.77
C ASN A 95 -17.54 7.03 -14.87
N GLU A 96 -16.78 6.77 -13.81
CA GLU A 96 -16.24 7.79 -12.90
C GLU A 96 -15.36 8.80 -13.66
N GLU A 97 -14.42 8.30 -14.48
CA GLU A 97 -13.48 9.14 -15.23
C GLU A 97 -14.17 10.05 -16.25
N CYS A 98 -15.26 9.58 -16.86
CA CYS A 98 -16.04 10.36 -17.82
C CYS A 98 -17.07 11.31 -17.15
N GLY A 99 -17.24 11.21 -15.84
CA GLY A 99 -18.06 12.12 -15.02
C GLY A 99 -19.49 11.65 -14.79
N GLY A 100 -19.74 10.34 -14.86
CA GLY A 100 -20.98 9.68 -14.46
C GLY A 100 -22.10 9.63 -15.51
N ASP A 101 -21.99 10.39 -16.60
CA ASP A 101 -22.99 10.43 -17.69
C ASP A 101 -22.32 10.34 -19.06
N CYS A 102 -21.95 9.12 -19.47
CA CYS A 102 -21.20 8.81 -20.69
C CYS A 102 -22.11 8.46 -21.87
N ASN A 103 -22.99 9.39 -22.25
CA ASN A 103 -23.95 9.19 -23.35
C ASN A 103 -23.33 9.45 -24.73
N ASN A 104 -22.39 8.60 -25.13
CA ASN A 104 -21.76 8.63 -26.45
C ASN A 104 -22.62 7.86 -27.49
N MET A 105 -22.77 8.39 -28.71
CA MET A 105 -23.41 7.70 -29.85
C MET A 105 -22.42 6.98 -30.79
N SER A 106 -21.18 6.75 -30.35
CA SER A 106 -20.21 5.96 -31.11
C SER A 106 -20.76 4.55 -31.38
N GLU A 107 -20.62 4.12 -32.64
CA GLU A 107 -20.95 2.76 -33.10
C GLU A 107 -19.75 1.81 -32.97
N ASN A 108 -18.63 2.27 -32.41
CA ASN A 108 -17.45 1.44 -32.27
C ASN A 108 -17.67 0.34 -31.23
N GLU A 109 -17.47 -0.91 -31.64
CA GLU A 109 -17.52 -2.07 -30.76
C GLU A 109 -16.13 -2.31 -30.15
N MET A 110 -16.07 -2.49 -28.82
CA MET A 110 -14.83 -2.81 -28.13
C MET A 110 -14.87 -4.21 -27.54
N PHE A 111 -13.93 -5.06 -27.94
CA PHE A 111 -13.74 -6.40 -27.37
C PHE A 111 -12.53 -6.40 -26.44
N VAL A 112 -12.78 -6.61 -25.15
CA VAL A 112 -11.72 -6.81 -24.15
C VAL A 112 -11.53 -8.32 -23.98
N ARG A 113 -10.48 -8.84 -24.60
CA ARG A 113 -10.12 -10.27 -24.55
C ARG A 113 -9.12 -10.51 -23.43
N ILE A 114 -9.48 -11.37 -22.46
CA ILE A 114 -8.65 -11.68 -21.30
C ILE A 114 -8.24 -13.15 -21.37
N ARG A 115 -6.93 -13.43 -21.30
CA ARG A 115 -6.39 -14.79 -21.20
C ARG A 115 -5.48 -14.90 -19.99
N ILE A 116 -5.90 -15.73 -19.06
CA ILE A 116 -5.17 -16.13 -17.85
C ILE A 116 -4.77 -17.60 -18.02
N THR A 117 -3.52 -17.96 -17.70
CA THR A 117 -3.01 -19.33 -17.89
C THR A 117 -2.98 -20.17 -16.62
N SER A 118 -2.92 -19.54 -15.45
CA SER A 118 -2.98 -20.22 -14.15
C SER A 118 -4.39 -20.16 -13.56
N PRO A 119 -4.94 -21.28 -13.05
CA PRO A 119 -6.23 -21.28 -12.35
C PRO A 119 -6.12 -20.73 -10.92
N SER A 120 -4.91 -20.47 -10.41
CA SER A 120 -4.71 -20.07 -9.01
C SER A 120 -5.26 -18.67 -8.72
N LEU A 121 -6.08 -18.58 -7.67
CA LEU A 121 -6.53 -17.32 -7.06
C LEU A 121 -5.79 -16.99 -5.76
N LYS A 122 -4.67 -17.67 -5.48
CA LYS A 122 -3.83 -17.39 -4.31
C LYS A 122 -3.08 -16.08 -4.49
N LEU A 123 -3.17 -15.19 -3.51
CA LEU A 123 -2.50 -13.90 -3.50
C LEU A 123 -1.53 -13.82 -2.31
N TYR A 124 -0.25 -14.02 -2.59
CA TYR A 124 0.84 -14.07 -1.62
C TYR A 124 2.12 -13.43 -2.18
N SER A 125 3.22 -13.43 -1.42
CA SER A 125 4.45 -12.67 -1.74
C SER A 125 5.11 -13.00 -3.09
N GLU A 126 4.93 -14.22 -3.61
CA GLU A 126 5.54 -14.66 -4.87
C GLU A 126 4.57 -14.66 -6.06
N THR A 127 3.38 -14.08 -5.88
CA THR A 127 2.36 -14.01 -6.95
C THR A 127 2.93 -13.31 -8.20
N ASN A 128 2.81 -13.96 -9.35
CA ASN A 128 3.25 -13.38 -10.62
C ASN A 128 2.26 -12.29 -11.09
N GLU A 129 2.74 -11.05 -11.19
CA GLU A 129 1.98 -9.85 -11.58
C GLU A 129 2.28 -9.37 -13.01
N VAL A 130 2.97 -10.17 -13.83
CA VAL A 130 3.32 -9.87 -15.24
C VAL A 130 2.07 -9.86 -16.11
N TYR A 131 2.00 -8.90 -17.04
CA TYR A 131 0.97 -8.87 -18.07
C TYR A 131 1.47 -8.30 -19.40
N HIS A 132 0.73 -8.60 -20.46
CA HIS A 132 0.85 -7.98 -21.77
C HIS A 132 -0.50 -7.43 -22.20
N LEU A 133 -0.52 -6.24 -22.78
CA LEU A 133 -1.68 -5.56 -23.33
C LEU A 133 -1.39 -5.18 -24.78
N ASN A 134 -2.23 -5.63 -25.70
CA ASN A 134 -2.18 -5.23 -27.10
C ASN A 134 -3.53 -4.65 -27.52
N ILE A 135 -3.54 -3.43 -28.04
CA ILE A 135 -4.71 -2.73 -28.53
C ILE A 135 -4.58 -2.58 -30.04
N THR A 136 -5.62 -2.99 -30.76
CA THR A 136 -5.72 -2.79 -32.21
C THR A 136 -7.10 -2.25 -32.57
N THR A 137 -7.14 -1.28 -33.48
CA THR A 137 -8.37 -0.75 -34.06
C THR A 137 -8.38 -1.04 -35.54
N ASN A 138 -9.45 -1.69 -36.03
CA ASN A 138 -9.68 -1.93 -37.45
C ASN A 138 -11.10 -1.49 -37.80
N ALA A 139 -11.22 -0.42 -38.60
CA ALA A 139 -12.48 0.27 -38.84
C ALA A 139 -13.19 0.59 -37.52
N ASN A 140 -14.42 0.12 -37.33
CA ASN A 140 -15.24 0.40 -36.14
C ASN A 140 -15.06 -0.66 -35.03
N LYS A 141 -14.05 -1.53 -35.11
CA LYS A 141 -13.81 -2.60 -34.13
C LYS A 141 -12.49 -2.39 -33.42
N VAL A 142 -12.57 -2.24 -32.09
CA VAL A 142 -11.43 -2.13 -31.19
C VAL A 142 -11.25 -3.46 -30.45
N THR A 143 -10.04 -4.00 -30.42
CA THR A 143 -9.70 -5.19 -29.63
C THR A 143 -8.58 -4.85 -28.66
N ALA A 144 -8.85 -5.00 -27.36
CA ALA A 144 -7.84 -4.96 -26.31
C ALA A 144 -7.59 -6.39 -25.83
N PHE A 145 -6.42 -6.95 -26.11
CA PHE A 145 -6.03 -8.29 -25.70
C PHE A 145 -5.07 -8.24 -24.52
N ILE A 146 -5.49 -8.77 -23.38
CA ILE A 146 -4.73 -8.86 -22.13
C ILE A 146 -4.36 -10.32 -21.91
N THR A 147 -3.06 -10.59 -21.77
CA THR A 147 -2.57 -11.93 -21.38
C THR A 147 -1.72 -11.84 -20.14
N ALA A 148 -1.95 -12.72 -19.18
CA ALA A 148 -1.19 -12.80 -17.94
C ALA A 148 -1.11 -14.25 -17.43
N GLU A 149 -0.13 -14.53 -16.57
CA GLU A 149 -0.07 -15.85 -15.92
C GLU A 149 -1.21 -15.99 -14.90
N THR A 150 -1.36 -15.01 -14.03
CA THR A 150 -2.36 -14.99 -12.95
C THR A 150 -3.46 -13.97 -13.23
N ILE A 151 -4.58 -14.12 -12.51
CA ILE A 151 -5.67 -13.13 -12.49
C ILE A 151 -5.18 -11.73 -12.08
N PHE A 152 -4.17 -11.64 -11.22
CA PHE A 152 -3.65 -10.37 -10.70
C PHE A 152 -2.84 -9.60 -11.73
N GLY A 153 -2.05 -10.29 -12.56
CA GLY A 153 -1.45 -9.70 -13.75
C GLY A 153 -2.51 -9.16 -14.72
N ALA A 154 -3.57 -9.94 -14.98
CA ALA A 154 -4.67 -9.49 -15.83
C ALA A 154 -5.38 -8.24 -15.27
N ARG A 155 -5.58 -8.17 -13.95
CA ARG A 155 -6.11 -6.99 -13.25
C ARG A 155 -5.24 -5.75 -13.49
N HIS A 156 -3.91 -5.87 -13.39
CA HIS A 156 -3.01 -4.77 -13.70
C HIS A 156 -3.07 -4.35 -15.17
N GLY A 157 -3.29 -5.31 -16.08
CA GLY A 157 -3.56 -5.03 -17.49
C GLY A 157 -4.83 -4.22 -17.71
N LEU A 158 -5.91 -4.54 -16.98
CA LEU A 158 -7.16 -3.75 -17.02
C LEU A 158 -6.98 -2.35 -16.43
N GLU A 159 -6.24 -2.21 -15.34
CA GLU A 159 -5.89 -0.91 -14.77
C GLU A 159 -5.14 -0.06 -15.80
N THR A 160 -4.10 -0.61 -16.43
CA THR A 160 -3.36 0.08 -17.49
C THR A 160 -4.23 0.41 -18.71
N LEU A 161 -5.13 -0.50 -19.12
CA LEU A 161 -6.09 -0.25 -20.18
C LEU A 161 -6.98 0.96 -19.85
N SER A 162 -7.48 1.05 -18.62
CA SER A 162 -8.33 2.16 -18.19
C SER A 162 -7.60 3.51 -18.26
N GLN A 163 -6.29 3.52 -18.02
CA GLN A 163 -5.47 4.73 -18.07
C GLN A 163 -5.21 5.23 -19.51
N LEU A 164 -5.41 4.37 -20.51
CA LEU A 164 -5.37 4.71 -21.94
C LEU A 164 -6.73 5.20 -22.46
N MET A 165 -7.71 5.32 -21.58
CA MET A 165 -9.05 5.83 -21.83
C MET A 165 -9.23 7.10 -21.01
N VAL A 166 -9.75 8.16 -21.63
CA VAL A 166 -9.92 9.46 -21.00
C VAL A 166 -11.27 10.06 -21.35
N LYS A 167 -11.72 11.01 -20.54
CA LYS A 167 -12.86 11.85 -20.88
C LYS A 167 -12.56 12.69 -22.11
N GLY A 168 -13.44 12.61 -23.10
CA GLY A 168 -13.47 13.47 -24.27
C GLY A 168 -14.87 14.01 -24.54
N LYS A 169 -15.06 14.50 -25.76
CA LYS A 169 -16.35 14.93 -26.28
C LYS A 169 -16.65 14.19 -27.57
N ASP A 170 -17.89 13.77 -27.76
CA ASP A 170 -18.32 13.23 -29.06
C ASP A 170 -18.62 14.37 -30.05
N LYS A 171 -18.97 14.01 -31.30
CA LYS A 171 -19.32 14.97 -32.36
C LYS A 171 -20.50 15.90 -32.01
N MET A 172 -21.30 15.57 -30.99
CA MET A 172 -22.41 16.38 -30.50
C MET A 172 -22.08 17.10 -29.19
N ASN A 173 -20.81 17.16 -28.80
CA ASN A 173 -20.31 17.80 -27.59
C ASN A 173 -20.82 17.17 -26.27
N ARG A 174 -21.24 15.91 -26.30
CA ARG A 174 -21.59 15.13 -25.10
C ARG A 174 -20.35 14.47 -24.53
N ASN A 175 -20.38 14.12 -23.24
CA ASN A 175 -19.27 13.41 -22.63
C ASN A 175 -19.11 12.04 -23.29
N SER A 176 -17.87 11.73 -23.69
CA SER A 176 -17.51 10.44 -24.28
C SER A 176 -16.25 9.90 -23.62
N VAL A 177 -16.03 8.59 -23.81
CA VAL A 177 -14.74 7.97 -23.51
C VAL A 177 -13.93 7.91 -24.80
N VAL A 178 -12.76 8.53 -24.78
CA VAL A 178 -11.80 8.55 -25.89
C VAL A 178 -10.61 7.68 -25.50
N MET A 179 -10.19 6.81 -26.40
CA MET A 179 -9.13 5.84 -26.16
C MET A 179 -8.03 5.93 -27.21
N ILE A 180 -6.80 5.55 -26.87
CA ILE A 180 -5.76 5.32 -27.89
C ILE A 180 -6.15 4.19 -28.86
N SER A 181 -5.96 4.38 -30.16
CA SER A 181 -6.41 3.43 -31.19
C SER A 181 -5.54 2.17 -31.29
N SER A 182 -4.28 2.24 -30.88
CA SER A 182 -3.36 1.11 -30.89
C SER A 182 -2.31 1.26 -29.81
N ALA A 183 -1.92 0.16 -29.17
CA ALA A 183 -0.82 0.14 -28.23
C ALA A 183 -0.26 -1.27 -28.05
N PHE A 184 1.02 -1.38 -27.72
CA PHE A 184 1.65 -2.61 -27.27
C PHE A 184 2.40 -2.35 -25.96
N ILE A 185 1.98 -3.02 -24.89
CA ILE A 185 2.55 -2.87 -23.55
C ILE A 185 2.90 -4.24 -22.99
N SER A 186 4.13 -4.38 -22.51
CA SER A 186 4.63 -5.51 -21.73
C SER A 186 5.14 -4.95 -20.41
N ASP A 187 4.66 -5.46 -19.28
CA ASP A 187 4.91 -4.81 -18.00
C ASP A 187 4.95 -5.80 -16.84
N LYS A 188 5.72 -5.42 -15.82
CA LYS A 188 5.90 -6.17 -14.57
C LYS A 188 6.48 -5.25 -13.48
N PRO A 189 6.20 -5.51 -12.19
CA PRO A 189 6.82 -4.74 -11.11
C PRO A 189 8.31 -5.06 -10.96
N ILE A 190 9.10 -4.06 -10.51
CA ILE A 190 10.48 -4.25 -10.06
C ILE A 190 10.53 -4.94 -8.69
N TYR A 191 9.69 -4.48 -7.74
CA TYR A 191 9.63 -5.03 -6.39
C TYR A 191 8.31 -5.75 -6.16
N LYS A 192 8.35 -6.92 -5.50
CA LYS A 192 7.16 -7.73 -5.21
C LYS A 192 6.36 -7.19 -4.04
N HIS A 193 7.01 -6.51 -3.09
CA HIS A 193 6.38 -5.96 -1.90
C HIS A 193 6.17 -4.45 -2.03
N ARG A 194 4.94 -4.00 -2.27
CA ARG A 194 4.63 -2.58 -2.54
C ARG A 194 3.49 -2.11 -1.66
N GLY A 195 3.85 -1.59 -0.49
CA GLY A 195 2.90 -1.46 0.61
C GLY A 195 2.57 -0.06 1.08
N LEU A 196 1.46 -0.02 1.82
CA LEU A 196 1.08 1.03 2.74
C LEU A 196 0.82 0.37 4.10
N LEU A 197 1.54 0.82 5.12
CA LEU A 197 1.15 0.61 6.50
C LEU A 197 0.09 1.63 6.89
N LEU A 198 -1.02 1.14 7.44
CA LEU A 198 -2.07 1.94 8.04
C LEU A 198 -2.25 1.55 9.51
N ASP A 199 -2.02 2.52 10.38
CA ASP A 199 -2.31 2.42 11.80
C ASP A 199 -3.78 2.74 12.05
N SER A 200 -4.45 1.82 12.74
CA SER A 200 -5.85 1.95 13.15
C SER A 200 -6.07 1.78 14.66
N ALA A 201 -4.98 1.77 15.42
CA ALA A 201 -4.99 1.59 16.86
C ALA A 201 -4.80 2.91 17.62
N ARG A 202 -3.97 3.82 17.10
CA ARG A 202 -3.82 5.16 17.72
C ARG A 202 -5.08 6.01 17.50
N HIS A 203 -5.71 5.88 16.32
CA HIS A 203 -7.10 6.28 16.07
C HIS A 203 -7.82 5.21 15.25
N PHE A 204 -9.08 4.93 15.59
CA PHE A 204 -9.92 4.02 14.80
C PHE A 204 -10.19 4.60 13.40
N ILE A 205 -10.03 3.77 12.36
CA ILE A 205 -10.28 4.16 10.96
C ILE A 205 -11.47 3.36 10.42
N PRO A 206 -12.63 3.97 10.11
CA PRO A 206 -13.79 3.23 9.64
C PRO A 206 -13.54 2.47 8.35
N MET A 207 -14.23 1.33 8.20
CA MET A 207 -14.18 0.50 7.00
C MET A 207 -14.35 1.30 5.70
N PRO A 208 -15.32 2.22 5.53
CA PRO A 208 -15.45 2.98 4.28
C PRO A 208 -14.19 3.76 3.88
N THR A 209 -13.43 4.27 4.87
CA THR A 209 -12.16 4.97 4.63
C THR A 209 -11.08 3.99 4.20
N ILE A 210 -10.97 2.82 4.84
CA ILE A 210 -10.06 1.74 4.43
C ILE A 210 -10.35 1.30 2.99
N LEU A 211 -11.62 1.10 2.62
CA LEU A 211 -12.00 0.68 1.26
C LEU A 211 -11.59 1.71 0.19
N ARG A 212 -11.75 3.02 0.46
CA ARG A 212 -11.28 4.08 -0.45
C ARG A 212 -9.76 4.13 -0.58
N ILE A 213 -9.03 3.89 0.51
CA ILE A 213 -7.57 3.76 0.47
C ILE A 213 -7.17 2.57 -0.43
N LEU A 214 -7.83 1.43 -0.29
CA LEU A 214 -7.60 0.25 -1.14
C LEU A 214 -7.94 0.52 -2.62
N ASP A 215 -8.99 1.30 -2.91
CA ASP A 215 -9.28 1.75 -4.27
C ASP A 215 -8.12 2.56 -4.87
N GLY A 216 -7.58 3.53 -4.11
CA GLY A 216 -6.42 4.31 -4.51
C GLY A 216 -5.16 3.45 -4.72
N MET A 217 -4.87 2.52 -3.81
CA MET A 217 -3.77 1.57 -3.94
C MET A 217 -3.88 0.72 -5.21
N SER A 218 -5.09 0.23 -5.50
CA SER A 218 -5.35 -0.59 -6.68
C SER A 218 -5.14 0.18 -7.99
N SER A 219 -5.47 1.48 -8.01
CA SER A 219 -5.30 2.38 -9.17
C SER A 219 -3.83 2.68 -9.50
N THR A 220 -2.92 2.34 -8.57
CA THR A 220 -1.48 2.55 -8.71
C THR A 220 -0.67 1.27 -8.63
N LYS A 221 -1.33 0.11 -8.59
CA LYS A 221 -0.70 -1.22 -8.56
C LYS A 221 0.15 -1.47 -7.29
N LEU A 222 -0.15 -0.78 -6.19
CA LEU A 222 0.28 -1.21 -4.85
C LEU A 222 -0.44 -2.51 -4.49
N ASN A 223 0.22 -3.37 -3.72
CA ASN A 223 -0.25 -4.75 -3.49
C ASN A 223 -0.10 -5.23 -2.05
N VAL A 224 0.26 -4.37 -1.09
CA VAL A 224 0.27 -4.71 0.34
C VAL A 224 -0.44 -3.64 1.14
N PHE A 225 -1.50 -4.05 1.82
CA PHE A 225 -2.10 -3.32 2.91
C PHE A 225 -1.58 -3.93 4.21
N HIS A 226 -0.58 -3.27 4.79
CA HIS A 226 -0.04 -3.63 6.08
C HIS A 226 -0.93 -2.95 7.14
N TRP A 227 -1.71 -3.75 7.84
CA TRP A 227 -2.70 -3.27 8.78
C TRP A 227 -2.16 -3.40 10.20
N HIS A 228 -1.63 -2.29 10.70
CA HIS A 228 -1.26 -2.13 12.10
C HIS A 228 -2.55 -1.94 12.92
N ILE A 229 -3.08 -3.06 13.40
CA ILE A 229 -4.46 -3.15 13.91
C ILE A 229 -4.54 -3.04 15.43
N SER A 230 -3.41 -3.05 16.15
CA SER A 230 -3.36 -2.95 17.60
C SER A 230 -2.13 -2.19 18.07
N ASP A 231 -2.28 -1.42 19.14
CA ASP A 231 -1.17 -0.78 19.85
C ASP A 231 -1.56 -0.58 21.32
N SER A 232 -0.68 0.05 22.10
CA SER A 232 -0.90 0.45 23.48
C SER A 232 -2.18 1.26 23.72
N GLN A 233 -2.61 2.07 22.75
CA GLN A 233 -3.79 2.93 22.87
C GLN A 233 -5.11 2.18 22.68
N SER A 234 -5.16 1.18 21.79
CA SER A 234 -6.38 0.39 21.60
C SER A 234 -6.16 -0.95 20.89
N PHE A 235 -7.11 -1.87 21.10
CA PHE A 235 -7.24 -3.16 20.43
C PHE A 235 -8.62 -3.28 19.73
N PRO A 236 -8.77 -2.73 18.51
CA PRO A 236 -10.04 -2.71 17.78
C PRO A 236 -10.37 -4.02 17.04
N MET A 237 -9.44 -4.96 16.86
CA MET A 237 -9.72 -6.22 16.14
C MET A 237 -10.60 -7.16 16.97
N GLU A 238 -11.73 -7.63 16.44
CA GLU A 238 -12.56 -8.62 17.14
C GLU A 238 -11.84 -9.97 17.28
N THR A 239 -11.63 -10.41 18.51
CA THR A 239 -11.06 -11.73 18.83
C THR A 239 -12.15 -12.64 19.38
N LYS A 240 -12.60 -13.58 18.55
CA LYS A 240 -13.67 -14.51 18.92
C LYS A 240 -13.30 -15.41 20.08
N ARG A 241 -12.03 -15.78 20.16
CA ARG A 241 -11.50 -16.66 21.19
C ARG A 241 -11.27 -15.92 22.51
N LEU A 242 -11.08 -14.60 22.46
CA LEU A 242 -10.82 -13.73 23.61
C LEU A 242 -11.66 -12.44 23.58
N PRO A 243 -12.97 -12.48 23.88
CA PRO A 243 -13.81 -11.28 23.88
C PRO A 243 -13.30 -10.14 24.78
N GLN A 244 -12.51 -10.47 25.80
CA GLN A 244 -11.90 -9.51 26.73
C GLN A 244 -10.99 -8.51 26.03
N MET A 245 -10.32 -8.89 24.94
CA MET A 245 -9.43 -7.98 24.20
C MET A 245 -10.19 -6.77 23.69
N ASN A 246 -11.40 -6.94 23.16
CA ASN A 246 -12.22 -5.84 22.67
C ASN A 246 -12.86 -5.05 23.80
N VAL A 247 -13.37 -5.74 24.82
CA VAL A 247 -14.04 -5.10 25.97
C VAL A 247 -13.11 -4.14 26.71
N TYR A 248 -11.84 -4.51 26.85
CA TYR A 248 -10.84 -3.70 27.55
C TYR A 248 -9.95 -2.88 26.60
N GLY A 249 -9.95 -3.21 25.30
CA GLY A 249 -9.03 -2.62 24.34
C GLY A 249 -9.65 -1.63 23.35
N ALA A 250 -10.94 -1.76 22.99
CA ALA A 250 -11.54 -0.86 22.01
C ALA A 250 -11.84 0.52 22.59
N PHE A 251 -11.76 1.57 21.79
CA PHE A 251 -12.13 2.93 22.22
C PHE A 251 -13.62 3.05 22.60
N SER A 252 -14.48 2.28 21.93
CA SER A 252 -15.93 2.20 22.18
C SER A 252 -16.52 0.97 21.47
N GLU A 253 -17.75 0.58 21.82
CA GLU A 253 -18.42 -0.61 21.25
C GLU A 253 -18.60 -0.56 19.72
N ASP A 254 -18.65 0.65 19.15
CA ASP A 254 -18.79 0.91 17.71
C ASP A 254 -17.44 1.10 16.99
N LYS A 255 -16.32 1.14 17.72
CA LYS A 255 -14.95 1.26 17.18
C LYS A 255 -14.22 -0.09 17.24
N VAL A 256 -14.87 -1.09 16.66
CA VAL A 256 -14.39 -2.48 16.59
C VAL A 256 -14.47 -2.95 15.14
N TYR A 257 -13.41 -3.59 14.65
CA TYR A 257 -13.44 -4.33 13.39
C TYR A 257 -13.97 -5.73 13.68
N ARG A 258 -15.24 -5.94 13.37
CA ARG A 258 -15.88 -7.25 13.55
C ARG A 258 -15.36 -8.23 12.52
N LYS A 259 -15.59 -9.52 12.77
CA LYS A 259 -15.22 -10.59 11.84
C LYS A 259 -15.69 -10.33 10.40
N ASP A 260 -16.94 -9.90 10.23
CA ASP A 260 -17.51 -9.63 8.91
C ASP A 260 -16.84 -8.40 8.24
N ASP A 261 -16.40 -7.41 9.02
CA ASP A 261 -15.67 -6.24 8.52
C ASP A 261 -14.29 -6.66 7.99
N ILE A 262 -13.56 -7.46 8.77
CA ILE A 262 -12.22 -7.96 8.42
C ILE A 262 -12.29 -8.86 7.18
N GLU A 263 -13.21 -9.84 7.15
CA GLU A 263 -13.41 -10.72 5.99
C GLU A 263 -13.78 -9.91 4.73
N SER A 264 -14.63 -8.89 4.89
CA SER A 264 -15.04 -8.01 3.79
C SER A 264 -13.89 -7.15 3.27
N ILE A 265 -13.06 -6.58 4.14
CA ILE A 265 -11.86 -5.80 3.78
C ILE A 265 -10.86 -6.69 3.03
N ILE A 266 -10.56 -7.88 3.56
CA ILE A 266 -9.62 -8.83 2.93
C ILE A 266 -10.13 -9.26 1.55
N LYS A 267 -11.42 -9.60 1.44
CA LYS A 267 -12.03 -9.94 0.14
C LYS A 267 -11.99 -8.76 -0.83
N TYR A 268 -12.30 -7.55 -0.36
CA TYR A 268 -12.26 -6.33 -1.16
C TYR A 268 -10.85 -5.99 -1.67
N ALA A 269 -9.84 -6.19 -0.82
CA ALA A 269 -8.42 -6.04 -1.15
C ALA A 269 -7.98 -7.11 -2.17
N LYS A 270 -8.42 -8.37 -2.00
CA LYS A 270 -8.07 -9.47 -2.90
C LYS A 270 -8.55 -9.23 -4.33
N TYR A 271 -9.79 -8.78 -4.54
CA TYR A 271 -10.28 -8.41 -5.89
C TYR A 271 -9.48 -7.26 -6.53
N ARG A 272 -8.75 -6.49 -5.73
CA ARG A 272 -7.84 -5.40 -6.15
C ARG A 272 -6.39 -5.83 -6.29
N GLY A 273 -6.07 -7.10 -6.07
CA GLY A 273 -4.71 -7.61 -6.05
C GLY A 273 -3.88 -7.04 -4.91
N ILE A 274 -4.50 -6.78 -3.77
CA ILE A 274 -3.84 -6.27 -2.56
C ILE A 274 -3.87 -7.36 -1.48
N ARG A 275 -2.67 -7.73 -1.01
CA ARG A 275 -2.42 -8.62 0.13
C ARG A 275 -2.71 -7.84 1.40
N VAL A 276 -3.32 -8.49 2.39
CA VAL A 276 -3.51 -7.90 3.73
C VAL A 276 -2.54 -8.61 4.68
N ILE A 277 -1.64 -7.84 5.28
CA ILE A 277 -0.73 -8.33 6.32
C ILE A 277 -1.18 -7.68 7.62
N LEU A 278 -1.71 -8.50 8.54
CA LEU A 278 -2.07 -8.05 9.88
C LEU A 278 -0.80 -7.99 10.74
N GLU A 279 -0.70 -6.93 11.54
CA GLU A 279 0.34 -6.76 12.54
C GLU A 279 -0.26 -6.79 13.95
N LEU A 280 0.23 -7.72 14.77
CA LEU A 280 0.12 -7.65 16.23
C LEU A 280 1.49 -7.26 16.76
N ASP A 281 1.66 -5.99 17.10
CA ASP A 281 2.94 -5.49 17.60
C ASP A 281 3.23 -6.00 19.01
N ALA A 282 4.40 -6.61 19.19
CA ALA A 282 4.84 -7.17 20.46
C ALA A 282 6.37 -7.26 20.56
N PRO A 283 6.95 -7.18 21.78
CA PRO A 283 6.28 -7.08 23.08
C PRO A 283 6.03 -5.65 23.56
N ALA A 284 6.57 -4.62 22.88
CA ALA A 284 6.17 -3.24 23.16
C ALA A 284 4.77 -2.98 22.58
N HIS A 285 4.30 -1.73 22.63
CA HIS A 285 3.06 -1.34 21.95
C HIS A 285 1.85 -2.20 22.36
N ALA A 286 1.83 -2.66 23.61
CA ALA A 286 0.81 -3.55 24.14
C ALA A 286 0.32 -3.04 25.50
N GLY A 287 -0.89 -2.48 25.51
CA GLY A 287 -1.47 -1.78 26.66
C GLY A 287 -2.94 -2.15 26.83
N HIS A 288 -3.84 -1.26 26.40
CA HIS A 288 -5.29 -1.50 26.44
C HIS A 288 -5.65 -2.79 25.71
N GLY A 289 -6.41 -3.66 26.37
CA GLY A 289 -6.73 -5.00 25.88
C GLY A 289 -5.81 -6.10 26.43
N PHE A 290 -4.71 -5.78 27.12
CA PHE A 290 -3.88 -6.74 27.85
C PHE A 290 -3.89 -6.53 29.38
N ASP A 291 -4.62 -5.55 29.88
CA ASP A 291 -4.71 -5.19 31.29
C ASP A 291 -5.81 -5.92 32.08
N TRP A 292 -6.62 -6.75 31.42
CA TRP A 292 -7.67 -7.56 32.04
C TRP A 292 -7.18 -8.85 32.71
N GLY A 293 -5.93 -9.27 32.45
CA GLY A 293 -5.38 -10.54 32.94
C GLY A 293 -5.57 -10.79 34.45
N PRO A 294 -5.29 -9.81 35.33
CA PRO A 294 -5.48 -9.96 36.77
C PRO A 294 -6.93 -10.25 37.19
N ASP A 295 -7.92 -9.64 36.53
CA ASP A 295 -9.35 -9.82 36.82
C ASP A 295 -9.81 -11.28 36.58
N TYR A 296 -9.08 -12.01 35.73
CA TYR A 296 -9.35 -13.39 35.36
C TYR A 296 -8.34 -14.40 35.94
N GLY A 297 -7.49 -13.97 36.88
CA GLY A 297 -6.52 -14.84 37.54
C GLY A 297 -5.36 -15.27 36.64
N LEU A 298 -5.11 -14.56 35.54
CA LEU A 298 -3.98 -14.84 34.62
C LEU A 298 -2.71 -14.07 34.98
N GLY A 299 -2.75 -13.23 36.02
CA GLY A 299 -1.65 -12.35 36.39
C GLY A 299 -1.50 -11.17 35.41
N ASN A 300 -0.38 -10.45 35.52
CA ASN A 300 -0.11 -9.29 34.66
C ASN A 300 0.34 -9.78 33.28
N LEU A 301 -0.54 -9.71 32.26
CA LEU A 301 -0.19 -10.05 30.87
C LEU A 301 0.68 -8.97 30.22
N ALA A 302 0.45 -7.71 30.60
CA ALA A 302 1.28 -6.57 30.28
C ALA A 302 1.68 -5.81 31.55
N VAL A 303 2.82 -5.12 31.46
CA VAL A 303 3.44 -4.33 32.54
C VAL A 303 3.66 -2.90 32.07
N CYS A 304 3.81 -1.99 33.03
CA CYS A 304 3.93 -0.55 32.78
C CYS A 304 2.74 0.08 32.03
N VAL A 305 1.60 -0.61 31.99
CA VAL A 305 0.38 -0.10 31.35
C VAL A 305 -0.01 1.22 32.01
N ASN A 306 -0.17 2.28 31.21
CA ASN A 306 -0.52 3.64 31.68
C ASN A 306 0.45 4.26 32.70
N ASN A 307 1.69 3.74 32.83
CA ASN A 307 2.62 4.17 33.88
C ASN A 307 3.03 5.65 33.75
N GLN A 308 3.22 6.34 34.88
CA GLN A 308 3.57 7.76 34.95
C GLN A 308 4.77 8.03 35.89
N PRO A 309 5.65 9.00 35.57
CA PRO A 309 5.69 9.80 34.34
C PRO A 309 6.14 8.94 33.14
N TRP A 310 5.36 8.97 32.05
CA TRP A 310 5.52 8.03 30.92
C TRP A 310 6.91 8.00 30.29
N ARG A 311 7.64 9.13 30.28
CA ARG A 311 9.01 9.24 29.74
C ARG A 311 10.04 8.32 30.42
N LYS A 312 9.71 7.74 31.57
CA LYS A 312 10.54 6.77 32.28
C LYS A 312 10.21 5.31 31.93
N SER A 313 9.19 5.07 31.10
CA SER A 313 8.66 3.74 30.85
C SER A 313 8.32 3.45 29.39
N CYS A 314 8.27 4.46 28.51
CA CYS A 314 8.02 4.28 27.08
C CYS A 314 8.42 5.51 26.25
N VAL A 315 8.41 5.35 24.91
CA VAL A 315 8.68 6.43 23.94
C VAL A 315 7.49 7.39 23.81
N GLN A 316 6.26 6.88 23.90
CA GLN A 316 5.02 7.66 23.81
C GLN A 316 3.93 7.09 24.74
N PRO A 317 3.05 7.92 25.32
CA PRO A 317 1.91 7.43 26.07
C PRO A 317 0.80 6.88 25.13
N ASN A 318 0.01 5.88 25.53
CA ASN A 318 0.06 5.20 26.82
C ASN A 318 1.20 4.19 26.85
N CYS A 319 1.96 4.12 27.96
CA CYS A 319 2.96 3.06 28.10
C CYS A 319 2.27 1.70 28.20
N GLY A 320 2.98 0.64 27.82
CA GLY A 320 2.57 -0.74 28.00
C GLY A 320 3.50 -1.68 27.22
N GLN A 321 3.92 -2.77 27.87
CA GLN A 321 4.65 -3.85 27.21
C GLN A 321 4.19 -5.19 27.77
N LEU A 322 4.11 -6.22 26.93
CA LEU A 322 3.83 -7.57 27.36
C LEU A 322 4.87 -8.04 28.41
N ASN A 323 4.43 -8.92 29.30
CA ASN A 323 5.22 -9.47 30.39
C ASN A 323 5.78 -10.86 30.02
N PRO A 324 7.06 -10.99 29.63
CA PRO A 324 7.62 -12.27 29.23
C PRO A 324 7.77 -13.29 30.37
N ALA A 325 7.68 -12.84 31.63
CA ALA A 325 7.76 -13.69 32.81
C ALA A 325 6.44 -14.43 33.09
N ASN A 326 5.32 -13.96 32.54
CA ASN A 326 4.02 -14.57 32.75
C ASN A 326 3.72 -15.63 31.69
N GLU A 327 3.78 -16.90 32.04
CA GLU A 327 3.52 -18.01 31.11
C GLU A 327 2.07 -18.03 30.56
N ASN A 328 1.09 -17.46 31.28
CA ASN A 328 -0.30 -17.37 30.79
C ASN A 328 -0.41 -16.48 29.54
N LEU A 329 0.52 -15.54 29.35
CA LEU A 329 0.57 -14.67 28.18
C LEU A 329 0.62 -15.47 26.88
N TYR A 330 1.40 -16.54 26.82
CA TYR A 330 1.56 -17.31 25.59
C TYR A 330 0.30 -18.10 25.23
N SER A 331 -0.57 -18.39 26.20
CA SER A 331 -1.90 -18.96 25.92
C SER A 331 -2.83 -17.89 25.33
N VAL A 332 -2.78 -16.66 25.84
CA VAL A 332 -3.52 -15.52 25.27
C VAL A 332 -3.04 -15.22 23.84
N LEU A 333 -1.72 -15.17 23.61
CA LEU A 333 -1.15 -14.99 22.27
C LEU A 333 -1.55 -16.13 21.32
N LYS A 334 -1.70 -17.37 21.81
CA LYS A 334 -2.16 -18.49 20.98
C LYS A 334 -3.56 -18.26 20.42
N ASP A 335 -4.46 -17.75 21.25
CA ASP A 335 -5.82 -17.46 20.82
C ASP A 335 -5.87 -16.28 19.84
N ILE A 336 -5.11 -15.20 20.09
CA ILE A 336 -4.99 -14.06 19.16
C ILE A 336 -4.38 -14.50 17.83
N TYR A 337 -3.27 -15.26 17.86
CA TYR A 337 -2.62 -15.77 16.66
C TYR A 337 -3.52 -16.75 15.90
N SER A 338 -4.37 -17.52 16.58
CA SER A 338 -5.37 -18.35 15.92
C SER A 338 -6.42 -17.51 15.19
N ASP A 339 -6.89 -16.42 15.81
CA ASP A 339 -7.81 -15.48 15.16
C ASP A 339 -7.15 -14.79 13.95
N ILE A 340 -5.86 -14.40 14.04
CA ILE A 340 -5.10 -13.84 12.91
C ILE A 340 -4.89 -14.87 11.79
N TYR A 341 -4.57 -16.11 12.15
CA TYR A 341 -4.33 -17.19 11.19
C TYR A 341 -5.60 -17.53 10.39
N ASP A 342 -6.79 -17.44 11.00
CA ASP A 342 -8.08 -17.62 10.32
C ASP A 342 -8.25 -16.64 9.13
N TYR A 343 -7.55 -15.50 9.13
CA TYR A 343 -7.60 -14.47 8.07
C TYR A 343 -6.41 -14.47 7.11
N LYS A 344 -5.29 -15.12 7.47
CA LYS A 344 -4.04 -15.08 6.72
C LYS A 344 -4.10 -16.01 5.50
N GLU A 345 -3.76 -15.49 4.32
CA GLU A 345 -3.55 -16.33 3.15
C GLU A 345 -2.32 -17.23 3.36
N LYS A 346 -2.42 -18.49 2.94
CA LYS A 346 -1.30 -19.43 3.06
C LYS A 346 -0.06 -18.90 2.33
N ASP A 347 1.12 -19.14 2.89
CA ASP A 347 2.43 -18.73 2.36
C ASP A 347 2.68 -17.20 2.37
N GLU A 348 1.76 -16.40 2.92
CA GLU A 348 1.96 -14.97 3.17
C GLU A 348 2.80 -14.73 4.45
N PHE A 349 3.34 -13.53 4.59
CA PHE A 349 4.09 -13.12 5.79
C PHE A 349 3.16 -12.79 6.97
N LEU A 350 3.73 -12.78 8.18
CA LEU A 350 3.11 -12.23 9.38
C LEU A 350 4.01 -11.11 9.93
N HIS A 351 3.43 -9.99 10.36
CA HIS A 351 4.17 -8.95 11.06
C HIS A 351 3.95 -9.08 12.57
N LEU A 352 5.03 -9.14 13.35
CA LEU A 352 4.98 -9.24 14.82
C LEU A 352 5.52 -7.98 15.51
N GLY A 353 5.78 -6.92 14.74
CA GLY A 353 6.23 -5.64 15.24
C GLY A 353 7.65 -5.70 15.78
N GLY A 354 7.82 -5.53 17.09
CA GLY A 354 9.11 -5.67 17.75
C GLY A 354 9.99 -4.43 17.60
N ASP A 355 9.37 -3.26 17.60
CA ASP A 355 10.02 -1.97 17.77
C ASP A 355 9.96 -1.49 19.23
N GLU A 356 10.78 -0.46 19.50
CA GLU A 356 10.76 0.38 20.70
C GLU A 356 10.64 -0.29 22.10
N VAL A 357 11.05 -1.55 22.25
CA VAL A 357 11.10 -2.23 23.56
C VAL A 357 11.96 -1.46 24.55
N PHE A 358 11.29 -0.97 25.59
CA PHE A 358 11.82 -0.12 26.62
C PHE A 358 12.28 -0.94 27.82
N MET A 359 13.57 -1.30 27.83
CA MET A 359 14.18 -2.15 28.87
C MET A 359 13.94 -1.63 30.30
N ALA A 360 13.86 -0.31 30.49
CA ALA A 360 13.61 0.26 31.81
C ALA A 360 12.21 -0.05 32.37
N CYS A 361 11.21 -0.28 31.50
CA CYS A 361 9.90 -0.77 31.93
C CYS A 361 10.03 -2.13 32.62
N TRP A 362 10.63 -3.11 31.92
CA TRP A 362 10.90 -4.44 32.47
C TRP A 362 11.81 -4.38 33.70
N ASN A 363 12.86 -3.56 33.68
CA ASN A 363 13.78 -3.41 34.81
C ASN A 363 13.12 -2.82 36.08
N SER A 364 12.02 -2.09 35.92
CA SER A 364 11.24 -1.51 37.03
C SER A 364 10.17 -2.46 37.58
N THR A 365 9.98 -3.63 36.95
CA THR A 365 8.94 -4.59 37.32
C THR A 365 9.57 -5.76 38.08
N GLU A 366 9.21 -5.92 39.36
CA GLU A 366 9.79 -6.93 40.26
C GLU A 366 9.64 -8.35 39.70
N GLU A 367 8.42 -8.73 39.27
CA GLU A 367 8.11 -10.02 38.65
C GLU A 367 9.04 -10.36 37.46
N VAL A 368 9.34 -9.38 36.62
CA VAL A 368 10.23 -9.55 35.47
C VAL A 368 11.68 -9.72 35.93
N THR A 369 12.14 -8.89 36.88
CA THR A 369 13.51 -8.97 37.37
C THR A 369 13.80 -10.25 38.16
N ASP A 370 12.81 -10.75 38.90
CA ASP A 370 12.90 -12.03 39.61
C ASP A 370 12.97 -13.20 38.61
N TYR A 371 12.13 -13.17 37.57
CA TYR A 371 12.20 -14.15 36.49
C TYR A 371 13.56 -14.16 35.81
N MET A 372 14.11 -12.99 35.46
CA MET A 372 15.46 -12.87 34.91
C MET A 372 16.52 -13.48 35.83
N ALA A 373 16.40 -13.29 37.14
CA ALA A 373 17.32 -13.90 38.12
C ALA A 373 17.24 -15.43 38.09
N THR A 374 16.05 -16.02 37.95
CA THR A 374 15.91 -17.50 37.81
C THR A 374 16.55 -18.05 36.54
N LYS A 375 16.69 -17.22 35.50
CA LYS A 375 17.35 -17.56 34.22
C LYS A 375 18.84 -17.22 34.20
N ASN A 376 19.37 -16.61 35.27
CA ASN A 376 20.71 -16.02 35.32
C ASN A 376 20.95 -14.94 34.24
N TYR A 377 19.90 -14.22 33.85
CA TYR A 377 20.05 -13.06 32.96
C TYR A 377 20.48 -11.83 33.76
N THR A 378 21.43 -11.09 33.20
CA THR A 378 21.91 -9.83 33.78
C THR A 378 20.87 -8.72 33.62
N ARG A 379 20.94 -7.67 34.45
CA ARG A 379 20.06 -6.48 34.35
C ARG A 379 20.70 -5.36 33.50
N ASP A 380 21.56 -5.73 32.57
CA ASP A 380 22.14 -4.84 31.56
C ASP A 380 21.45 -5.05 30.20
N THR A 381 21.84 -4.26 29.20
CA THR A 381 21.26 -4.33 27.86
C THR A 381 21.27 -5.75 27.28
N PHE A 382 22.36 -6.49 27.46
CA PHE A 382 22.47 -7.84 26.90
C PHE A 382 21.48 -8.80 27.56
N GLY A 383 21.35 -8.78 28.89
CA GLY A 383 20.39 -9.64 29.57
C GLY A 383 18.93 -9.32 29.23
N PHE A 384 18.58 -8.05 29.00
CA PHE A 384 17.25 -7.70 28.47
C PHE A 384 17.05 -8.13 27.00
N LEU A 385 18.10 -8.13 26.17
CA LEU A 385 18.02 -8.72 24.83
C LEU A 385 17.81 -10.23 24.89
N GLN A 386 18.39 -10.93 25.87
CA GLN A 386 18.12 -12.36 26.09
C GLN A 386 16.66 -12.59 26.48
N LEU A 387 16.11 -11.77 27.38
CA LEU A 387 14.69 -11.83 27.75
C LEU A 387 13.78 -11.56 26.54
N TRP A 388 14.11 -10.57 25.72
CA TRP A 388 13.36 -10.27 24.50
C TRP A 388 13.45 -11.41 23.48
N SER A 389 14.63 -11.98 23.26
CA SER A 389 14.80 -13.16 22.41
C SER A 389 13.96 -14.33 22.92
N GLU A 390 13.93 -14.58 24.23
CA GLU A 390 13.10 -15.63 24.83
C GLU A 390 11.61 -15.38 24.56
N PHE A 391 11.14 -14.13 24.72
CA PHE A 391 9.77 -13.75 24.37
C PHE A 391 9.48 -14.06 22.89
N GLN A 392 10.35 -13.61 21.99
CA GLN A 392 10.18 -13.75 20.55
C GLN A 392 10.19 -15.22 20.11
N GLU A 393 11.06 -16.05 20.70
CA GLU A 393 11.11 -17.50 20.46
C GLU A 393 9.85 -18.21 20.93
N LYS A 394 9.32 -17.86 22.11
CA LYS A 394 8.07 -18.43 22.61
C LYS A 394 6.87 -17.99 21.75
N ALA A 395 6.79 -16.71 21.37
CA ALA A 395 5.77 -16.20 20.48
C ALA A 395 5.82 -16.90 19.10
N LEU A 396 7.01 -17.06 18.52
CA LEU A 396 7.21 -17.80 17.28
C LEU A 396 6.78 -19.26 17.41
N LYS A 397 7.12 -19.91 18.52
CA LYS A 397 6.69 -21.30 18.78
C LYS A 397 5.17 -21.42 18.85
N VAL A 398 4.50 -20.47 19.50
CA VAL A 398 3.03 -20.44 19.53
C VAL A 398 2.47 -20.28 18.12
N TRP A 399 3.04 -19.38 17.31
CA TRP A 399 2.65 -19.26 15.90
C TRP A 399 2.82 -20.57 15.12
N ASP A 400 3.98 -21.22 15.24
CA ASP A 400 4.28 -22.50 14.59
C ASP A 400 3.31 -23.62 15.02
N GLU A 401 2.83 -23.60 16.26
CA GLU A 401 1.78 -24.51 16.75
C GLU A 401 0.42 -24.22 16.11
N VAL A 402 0.04 -22.94 15.99
CA VAL A 402 -1.23 -22.51 15.39
C VAL A 402 -1.28 -22.89 13.92
N THR A 403 -0.22 -22.62 13.16
CA THR A 403 -0.19 -22.85 11.71
C THR A 403 0.13 -24.29 11.33
N SER A 404 0.70 -25.06 12.27
CA SER A 404 1.35 -26.34 11.98
C SER A 404 2.43 -26.24 10.88
N ASP A 405 3.02 -25.06 10.70
CA ASP A 405 4.04 -24.75 9.71
C ASP A 405 5.17 -23.91 10.32
N LYS A 406 6.41 -24.39 10.16
CA LYS A 406 7.62 -23.74 10.69
C LYS A 406 8.37 -22.93 9.63
N ASN A 407 7.77 -22.74 8.45
CA ASN A 407 8.41 -22.04 7.33
C ASN A 407 7.84 -20.64 7.09
N ASP A 408 6.77 -20.27 7.79
CA ASP A 408 6.20 -18.92 7.72
C ASP A 408 7.29 -17.89 8.06
N SER A 409 7.41 -16.90 7.17
CA SER A 409 8.33 -15.78 7.34
C SER A 409 7.68 -14.70 8.20
N ILE A 410 8.44 -14.23 9.18
CA ILE A 410 8.02 -13.23 10.17
C ILE A 410 8.73 -11.91 9.86
N ILE A 411 7.98 -10.83 9.83
CA ILE A 411 8.50 -9.48 9.71
C ILE A 411 8.62 -8.88 11.12
N LEU A 412 9.78 -8.31 11.41
CA LEU A 412 10.02 -7.46 12.57
C LEU A 412 10.57 -6.10 12.13
N TRP A 413 10.27 -5.05 12.89
CA TRP A 413 10.87 -3.74 12.71
C TRP A 413 12.37 -3.75 13.01
N SER A 414 13.11 -2.83 12.40
CA SER A 414 14.48 -2.57 12.79
C SER A 414 14.53 -1.97 14.21
N SER A 415 15.01 -2.76 15.16
CA SER A 415 15.18 -2.41 16.59
C SER A 415 16.51 -2.93 17.14
N GLU A 416 16.80 -2.68 18.42
CA GLU A 416 18.02 -3.14 19.11
C GLU A 416 18.26 -4.65 18.95
N LEU A 417 17.19 -5.46 18.96
CA LEU A 417 17.25 -6.92 18.76
C LEU A 417 17.71 -7.30 17.34
N THR A 418 17.25 -6.53 16.34
CA THR A 418 17.53 -6.78 14.92
C THR A 418 18.78 -6.07 14.42
N LEU A 419 19.51 -5.33 15.27
CA LEU A 419 20.74 -4.66 14.84
C LEU A 419 21.79 -5.69 14.35
N PRO A 420 22.64 -5.34 13.36
CA PRO A 420 23.60 -6.28 12.75
C PRO A 420 24.52 -7.01 13.76
N GLU A 421 24.86 -6.38 14.87
CA GLU A 421 25.67 -6.93 15.98
C GLU A 421 24.94 -7.94 16.87
N ASN A 422 23.60 -7.95 16.83
CA ASN A 422 22.74 -8.76 17.70
C ASN A 422 21.96 -9.84 16.92
N ILE A 423 21.48 -9.51 15.72
CA ILE A 423 20.46 -10.29 15.01
C ILE A 423 20.86 -11.75 14.78
N GLU A 424 22.10 -12.06 14.39
CA GLU A 424 22.55 -13.43 14.14
C GLU A 424 22.62 -14.32 15.41
N LYS A 425 22.56 -13.71 16.61
CA LYS A 425 22.52 -14.44 17.87
C LYS A 425 21.12 -14.92 18.22
N PHE A 426 20.09 -14.22 17.74
CA PHE A 426 18.71 -14.33 18.25
C PHE A 426 17.70 -14.73 17.17
N LEU A 427 17.89 -14.27 15.92
CA LEU A 427 16.86 -14.34 14.89
C LEU A 427 17.40 -15.05 13.64
N PRO A 428 16.99 -16.29 13.32
CA PRO A 428 17.45 -16.96 12.10
C PRO A 428 16.93 -16.27 10.83
N LYS A 429 17.83 -15.94 9.89
CA LYS A 429 17.52 -15.21 8.64
C LYS A 429 16.55 -15.93 7.71
N GLU A 430 16.42 -17.25 7.84
CA GLU A 430 15.47 -18.06 7.08
C GLU A 430 14.03 -17.77 7.52
N ARG A 431 13.84 -17.43 8.80
CA ARG A 431 12.53 -17.12 9.39
C ARG A 431 12.21 -15.62 9.38
N TYR A 432 13.21 -14.75 9.52
CA TYR A 432 12.97 -13.32 9.76
C TYR A 432 13.27 -12.42 8.55
N ILE A 433 12.37 -11.47 8.32
CA ILE A 433 12.49 -10.33 7.43
C ILE A 433 12.55 -9.08 8.31
N VAL A 434 13.43 -8.12 7.99
CA VAL A 434 13.52 -6.87 8.76
C VAL A 434 12.89 -5.72 7.98
N GLN A 435 11.83 -5.11 8.53
CA GLN A 435 11.27 -3.87 8.02
C GLN A 435 12.02 -2.68 8.63
N THR A 436 12.72 -1.93 7.80
CA THR A 436 13.64 -0.89 8.26
C THR A 436 12.98 0.49 8.23
N TRP A 437 13.01 1.19 9.36
CA TRP A 437 12.45 2.54 9.52
C TRP A 437 13.53 3.59 9.81
N LEU A 438 14.63 3.50 9.08
CA LEU A 438 15.79 4.38 9.25
C LEU A 438 15.85 5.44 8.13
N PRO A 439 16.58 6.55 8.34
CA PRO A 439 16.84 7.52 7.28
C PRO A 439 17.55 6.90 6.08
N ASP A 440 17.39 7.51 4.90
CA ASP A 440 17.97 7.06 3.61
C ASP A 440 19.48 6.77 3.62
N LYS A 441 20.23 7.40 4.53
CA LYS A 441 21.69 7.26 4.67
C LYS A 441 22.14 6.24 5.73
N ALA A 442 21.21 5.57 6.42
CA ALA A 442 21.58 4.59 7.43
C ALA A 442 22.25 3.37 6.78
N GLU A 443 23.32 2.87 7.39
CA GLU A 443 24.08 1.72 6.87
C GLU A 443 23.47 0.37 7.28
N VAL A 444 22.70 0.35 8.38
CA VAL A 444 22.07 -0.86 8.95
C VAL A 444 21.37 -1.74 7.89
N PRO A 445 20.50 -1.23 6.99
CA PRO A 445 19.87 -2.09 5.99
C PRO A 445 20.88 -2.80 5.07
N LEU A 446 21.98 -2.13 4.69
CA LEU A 446 23.04 -2.72 3.88
C LEU A 446 23.78 -3.81 4.65
N GLU A 447 24.02 -3.62 5.95
CA GLU A 447 24.68 -4.59 6.81
C GLU A 447 23.82 -5.83 7.06
N LEU A 448 22.50 -5.65 7.27
CA LEU A 448 21.55 -6.75 7.36
C LEU A 448 21.55 -7.60 6.10
N MET A 449 21.55 -6.97 4.92
CA MET A 449 21.65 -7.70 3.65
C MET A 449 23.00 -8.40 3.47
N LYS A 450 24.12 -7.83 3.94
CA LYS A 450 25.43 -8.53 3.95
C LYS A 450 25.40 -9.79 4.80
N LYS A 451 24.60 -9.82 5.86
CA LYS A 451 24.34 -11.00 6.72
C LYS A 451 23.30 -11.96 6.14
N GLY A 452 22.68 -11.60 5.02
CA GLY A 452 21.73 -12.45 4.28
C GLY A 452 20.26 -12.26 4.68
N TYR A 453 19.92 -11.24 5.47
CA TYR A 453 18.53 -10.96 5.81
C TYR A 453 17.81 -10.28 4.65
N ARG A 454 16.56 -10.68 4.46
CA ARG A 454 15.61 -9.97 3.59
C ARG A 454 15.16 -8.70 4.30
N VAL A 455 14.99 -7.62 3.53
CA VAL A 455 14.57 -6.32 4.06
C VAL A 455 13.39 -5.72 3.31
N ILE A 456 12.53 -5.05 4.06
CA ILE A 456 11.47 -4.16 3.56
C ILE A 456 11.87 -2.73 3.95
N MET A 457 11.78 -1.79 3.01
CA MET A 457 12.27 -0.42 3.23
C MET A 457 11.11 0.54 3.52
N SER A 458 11.13 1.16 4.70
CA SER A 458 10.20 2.21 5.12
C SER A 458 10.99 3.47 5.50
N THR A 459 11.61 4.10 4.49
CA THR A 459 12.59 5.17 4.70
C THR A 459 12.01 6.35 5.50
N LYS A 460 12.47 6.52 6.74
CA LYS A 460 11.87 7.44 7.73
C LYS A 460 11.81 8.89 7.28
N ASN A 461 12.81 9.36 6.54
CA ASN A 461 12.87 10.75 6.07
C ASN A 461 12.28 10.97 4.66
N ALA A 462 11.46 10.04 4.18
CA ALA A 462 10.74 10.19 2.92
C ALA A 462 9.34 9.55 2.92
N TRP A 463 9.19 8.38 3.53
CA TRP A 463 8.01 7.51 3.41
C TRP A 463 7.19 7.40 4.70
N TYR A 464 7.54 8.15 5.76
CA TYR A 464 6.69 8.37 6.92
C TYR A 464 5.76 9.56 6.64
N PHE A 465 4.47 9.29 6.48
CA PHE A 465 3.50 10.27 6.00
C PHE A 465 2.85 11.08 7.14
N ASP A 466 2.93 10.59 8.37
CA ASP A 466 2.55 11.26 9.61
C ASP A 466 3.52 12.40 9.99
N HIS A 467 4.75 12.38 9.49
CA HIS A 467 5.76 13.39 9.79
C HIS A 467 5.36 14.81 9.37
N GLY A 468 5.82 15.80 10.15
CA GLY A 468 5.56 17.24 9.95
C GLY A 468 4.65 17.86 10.99
N PHE A 469 4.06 17.05 11.88
CA PHE A 469 3.11 17.49 12.90
C PHE A 469 3.59 17.22 14.34
N TRP A 470 4.70 16.50 14.51
CA TRP A 470 5.26 16.16 15.81
C TRP A 470 6.77 16.39 15.92
N GLY A 471 7.20 16.94 17.05
CA GLY A 471 8.61 17.11 17.39
C GLY A 471 9.39 17.89 16.33
N SER A 472 10.53 17.34 15.91
CA SER A 472 11.41 17.89 14.86
C SER A 472 11.20 17.28 13.48
N THR A 473 10.15 16.47 13.31
CA THR A 473 9.82 15.84 12.03
C THR A 473 9.43 16.87 10.97
N ARG A 474 9.51 16.49 9.69
CA ARG A 474 9.21 17.39 8.56
C ARG A 474 8.23 16.73 7.63
N TYR A 475 7.29 17.51 7.11
CA TYR A 475 6.41 17.05 6.04
C TYR A 475 7.23 16.75 4.77
N TYR A 476 7.09 15.55 4.24
CA TYR A 476 7.68 15.16 2.96
C TYR A 476 6.64 15.25 1.86
N ASN A 477 6.87 16.16 0.92
CA ASN A 477 6.02 16.29 -0.26
C ASN A 477 6.27 15.17 -1.27
N TRP A 478 5.38 15.03 -2.25
CA TRP A 478 5.43 13.96 -3.24
C TRP A 478 6.76 13.85 -4.01
N LYS A 479 7.51 14.96 -4.18
CA LYS A 479 8.82 14.95 -4.86
C LYS A 479 9.89 14.28 -4.01
N THR A 480 9.94 14.60 -2.71
CA THR A 480 10.83 13.90 -1.76
C THR A 480 10.48 12.42 -1.71
N VAL A 481 9.19 12.07 -1.64
CA VAL A 481 8.72 10.68 -1.65
C VAL A 481 9.17 9.94 -2.92
N TYR A 482 9.02 10.57 -4.10
CA TYR A 482 9.39 9.98 -5.39
C TYR A 482 10.90 9.80 -5.56
N GLN A 483 11.69 10.73 -5.02
CA GLN A 483 13.15 10.73 -5.15
C GLN A 483 13.83 9.71 -4.24
N ASN A 484 13.13 9.19 -3.22
CA ASN A 484 13.64 8.11 -2.39
C ASN A 484 13.92 6.87 -3.25
N LYS A 485 15.15 6.35 -3.20
CA LYS A 485 15.59 5.16 -3.95
C LYS A 485 15.98 4.06 -3.00
N LEU A 486 15.56 2.85 -3.33
CA LEU A 486 15.92 1.66 -2.58
C LEU A 486 17.31 1.16 -3.01
N PRO A 487 18.06 0.52 -2.12
CA PRO A 487 19.27 -0.20 -2.50
C PRO A 487 18.98 -1.24 -3.59
N LYS A 488 19.87 -1.34 -4.58
CA LYS A 488 19.78 -2.37 -5.62
C LYS A 488 20.40 -3.67 -5.12
N ASN A 489 19.60 -4.47 -4.42
CA ASN A 489 20.01 -5.76 -3.88
C ASN A 489 18.82 -6.75 -3.92
N PRO A 490 19.02 -8.02 -4.33
CA PRO A 490 17.94 -9.00 -4.41
C PRO A 490 17.26 -9.32 -3.06
N LEU A 491 17.89 -9.02 -1.93
CA LEU A 491 17.31 -9.17 -0.60
C LEU A 491 16.34 -8.04 -0.22
N VAL A 492 16.25 -6.97 -1.02
CA VAL A 492 15.21 -5.94 -0.87
C VAL A 492 13.92 -6.45 -1.50
N LEU A 493 12.95 -6.84 -0.68
CA LEU A 493 11.65 -7.33 -1.15
C LEU A 493 10.82 -6.21 -1.79
N GLY A 494 11.07 -4.98 -1.33
CA GLY A 494 10.41 -3.75 -1.76
C GLY A 494 10.34 -2.78 -0.59
N GLY A 495 9.20 -2.13 -0.42
CA GLY A 495 9.05 -1.16 0.65
C GLY A 495 7.62 -0.70 0.88
N GLU A 496 7.46 0.13 1.90
CA GLU A 496 6.17 0.61 2.35
C GLU A 496 6.22 2.08 2.75
N ALA A 497 5.18 2.83 2.38
CA ALA A 497 4.85 4.06 3.06
C ALA A 497 4.23 3.73 4.42
N CYS A 498 4.52 4.51 5.45
CA CYS A 498 3.93 4.34 6.78
C CYS A 498 3.03 5.53 7.09
N MET A 499 1.77 5.24 7.41
CA MET A 499 0.80 6.21 7.90
C MET A 499 0.42 5.85 9.33
N TRP A 500 1.30 6.24 10.27
CA TRP A 500 1.02 6.21 11.70
C TRP A 500 -0.06 7.24 12.05
N SER A 501 -0.86 6.98 13.09
CA SER A 501 -2.11 7.69 13.31
C SER A 501 -2.18 8.55 14.58
N GLU A 502 -1.07 8.89 15.25
CA GLU A 502 -1.09 9.76 16.44
C GLU A 502 -1.71 11.14 16.17
N TYR A 503 -1.52 11.67 14.95
CA TYR A 503 -1.97 13.00 14.53
C TYR A 503 -2.83 12.97 13.27
N CYS A 504 -3.54 11.87 13.03
CA CYS A 504 -4.57 11.78 12.01
C CYS A 504 -5.63 10.75 12.36
N ASP A 505 -6.84 11.05 11.93
CA ASP A 505 -8.05 10.24 12.07
C ASP A 505 -8.72 10.07 10.69
N GLU A 506 -9.93 9.53 10.68
CA GLU A 506 -10.72 9.32 9.46
C GLU A 506 -10.90 10.57 8.58
N HIS A 507 -10.84 11.78 9.14
CA HIS A 507 -11.09 13.03 8.42
C HIS A 507 -9.85 13.55 7.69
N SER A 508 -8.66 13.15 8.13
CA SER A 508 -7.40 13.72 7.67
C SER A 508 -6.44 12.70 7.05
N ILE A 509 -6.67 11.40 7.28
CA ILE A 509 -5.75 10.34 6.86
C ILE A 509 -5.63 10.21 5.34
N GLU A 510 -6.74 10.29 4.60
CA GLU A 510 -6.74 10.11 3.14
C GLU A 510 -5.97 11.21 2.41
N VAL A 511 -6.14 12.47 2.81
CA VAL A 511 -5.41 13.61 2.23
C VAL A 511 -3.92 13.60 2.61
N LYS A 512 -3.56 13.01 3.76
CA LYS A 512 -2.15 12.78 4.09
C LYS A 512 -1.56 11.68 3.19
N ILE A 513 -2.31 10.62 2.91
CA ILE A 513 -1.85 9.52 2.05
C ILE A 513 -1.75 9.98 0.58
N TRP A 514 -2.81 10.59 0.06
CA TRP A 514 -2.96 10.90 -1.35
C TRP A 514 -2.73 12.39 -1.64
N PRO A 515 -1.96 12.74 -2.68
CA PRO A 515 -1.44 11.86 -3.73
C PRO A 515 0.00 11.36 -3.48
N ARG A 516 0.58 11.56 -2.28
CA ARG A 516 1.99 11.19 -2.00
C ARG A 516 2.26 9.70 -2.25
N LEU A 517 1.31 8.84 -1.93
CA LEU A 517 1.44 7.40 -2.13
C LEU A 517 1.60 6.99 -3.61
N ASN A 518 1.12 7.79 -4.57
CA ASN A 518 1.38 7.58 -6.00
C ASN A 518 2.88 7.53 -6.29
N SER A 519 3.68 8.35 -5.60
CA SER A 519 5.13 8.39 -5.77
C SER A 519 5.81 7.10 -5.35
N VAL A 520 5.35 6.51 -4.24
CA VAL A 520 5.86 5.21 -3.75
C VAL A 520 5.49 4.11 -4.73
N ALA A 521 4.26 4.13 -5.25
CA ALA A 521 3.79 3.16 -6.21
C ALA A 521 4.66 3.11 -7.49
N GLU A 522 4.98 4.25 -8.10
CA GLU A 522 5.86 4.27 -9.28
C GLU A 522 7.33 3.96 -8.94
N ARG A 523 7.82 4.36 -7.75
CA ARG A 523 9.15 3.96 -7.29
C ARG A 523 9.26 2.43 -7.17
N LEU A 524 8.25 1.78 -6.60
CA LEU A 524 8.28 0.34 -6.37
C LEU A 524 7.87 -0.49 -7.59
N TRP A 525 7.04 0.06 -8.49
CA TRP A 525 6.68 -0.61 -9.74
C TRP A 525 7.79 -0.48 -10.79
N SER A 526 8.34 0.71 -11.00
CA SER A 526 9.19 1.01 -12.16
C SER A 526 10.64 1.37 -11.85
N ASP A 527 10.97 1.65 -10.58
CA ASP A 527 12.26 2.19 -10.11
C ASP A 527 12.94 3.19 -11.07
N PRO A 528 12.25 4.29 -11.44
CA PRO A 528 12.72 5.19 -12.50
C PRO A 528 14.01 5.94 -12.13
N SER A 529 14.90 6.11 -13.11
CA SER A 529 16.04 7.03 -13.04
C SER A 529 15.69 8.46 -13.52
N ASP A 530 14.43 8.71 -13.85
CA ASP A 530 13.96 9.94 -14.48
C ASP A 530 14.23 11.21 -13.64
N ASN A 531 14.34 12.33 -14.34
CA ASN A 531 14.33 13.65 -13.71
C ASN A 531 12.93 13.95 -13.17
N ILE A 532 12.83 14.40 -11.91
CA ILE A 532 11.54 14.73 -11.29
C ILE A 532 10.70 15.72 -12.11
N LYS A 533 11.33 16.61 -12.88
CA LYS A 533 10.63 17.59 -13.75
C LYS A 533 9.80 16.92 -14.85
N THR A 534 10.24 15.77 -15.37
CA THR A 534 9.54 15.05 -16.46
C THR A 534 8.43 14.13 -15.94
N VAL A 535 8.19 14.11 -14.63
CA VAL A 535 7.21 13.26 -13.95
C VAL A 535 5.95 14.05 -13.56
N GLU A 536 6.08 15.37 -13.40
CA GLU A 536 5.03 16.27 -12.89
C GLU A 536 3.69 16.10 -13.63
N SER A 537 3.68 16.14 -14.96
CA SER A 537 2.43 16.03 -15.75
C SER A 537 1.70 14.71 -15.51
N ARG A 538 2.42 13.58 -15.48
CA ARG A 538 1.83 12.26 -15.20
C ARG A 538 1.35 12.15 -13.75
N PHE A 539 2.09 12.72 -12.81
CA PHE A 539 1.71 12.76 -11.40
C PHE A 539 0.43 13.58 -11.18
N TYR A 540 0.33 14.77 -11.79
CA TYR A 540 -0.89 15.59 -11.72
C TYR A 540 -2.07 14.86 -12.35
N ARG A 541 -1.87 14.20 -13.49
CA ARG A 541 -2.92 13.38 -14.10
C ARG A 541 -3.38 12.24 -13.19
N GLN A 542 -2.46 11.54 -12.52
CA GLN A 542 -2.83 10.50 -11.57
C GLN A 542 -3.59 11.05 -10.37
N ARG A 543 -3.22 12.24 -9.86
CA ARG A 543 -4.00 12.94 -8.84
C ARG A 543 -5.43 13.19 -9.28
N GLU A 544 -5.64 13.68 -10.50
CA GLU A 544 -7.00 13.91 -11.02
C GLU A 544 -7.81 12.61 -11.15
N ARG A 545 -7.18 11.49 -11.52
CA ARG A 545 -7.86 10.18 -11.54
C ARG A 545 -8.36 9.75 -10.15
N LEU A 546 -7.60 10.04 -9.10
CA LEU A 546 -8.05 9.78 -7.72
C LEU A 546 -9.26 10.64 -7.35
N ILE A 547 -9.29 11.91 -7.79
CA ILE A 547 -10.43 12.80 -7.58
C ILE A 547 -11.68 12.27 -8.30
N SER A 548 -11.55 11.84 -9.55
CA SER A 548 -12.66 11.22 -10.31
C SER A 548 -13.25 10.01 -9.59
N LYS A 549 -12.43 9.26 -8.85
CA LYS A 549 -12.83 8.10 -8.03
C LYS A 549 -13.45 8.48 -6.68
N GLY A 550 -13.59 9.76 -6.37
CA GLY A 550 -14.10 10.24 -5.09
C GLY A 550 -13.14 10.04 -3.91
N ILE A 551 -11.84 9.84 -4.18
CA ILE A 551 -10.82 9.72 -3.13
C ILE A 551 -10.40 11.13 -2.72
N PRO A 552 -10.47 11.49 -1.42
CA PRO A 552 -9.93 12.75 -0.93
C PRO A 552 -8.42 12.83 -1.18
N VAL A 553 -7.97 13.90 -1.83
CA VAL A 553 -6.55 14.12 -2.15
C VAL A 553 -6.13 15.54 -1.79
N ASP A 554 -4.88 15.68 -1.33
CA ASP A 554 -4.29 16.98 -1.06
C ASP A 554 -3.93 17.74 -2.36
N ALA A 555 -3.83 19.06 -2.27
CA ALA A 555 -3.32 19.91 -3.33
C ALA A 555 -1.78 19.87 -3.35
N VAL A 556 -1.19 19.65 -4.54
CA VAL A 556 0.29 19.61 -4.69
C VAL A 556 0.86 20.80 -5.43
N VAL A 557 0.03 21.49 -6.22
CA VAL A 557 0.33 22.71 -6.95
C VAL A 557 -0.97 23.51 -7.13
N PRO A 558 -0.90 24.83 -7.41
CA PRO A 558 -2.05 25.58 -7.89
C PRO A 558 -2.64 24.93 -9.15
N GLU A 559 -3.96 24.95 -9.31
CA GLU A 559 -4.66 24.37 -10.46
C GLU A 559 -4.17 24.95 -11.80
N PHE A 560 -3.78 26.22 -11.81
CA PHE A 560 -3.12 26.84 -12.96
C PHE A 560 -1.90 26.03 -13.41
N CYS A 561 -1.08 25.52 -12.50
CA CYS A 561 0.13 24.78 -12.82
C CYS A 561 -0.14 23.37 -13.37
N SER A 562 -1.26 22.76 -13.00
CA SER A 562 -1.68 21.49 -13.59
C SER A 562 -2.31 21.69 -14.98
N LEU A 563 -2.91 22.86 -15.25
CA LEU A 563 -3.45 23.22 -16.57
C LEU A 563 -2.39 23.78 -17.52
N PHE A 564 -1.38 24.51 -17.02
CA PHE A 564 -0.33 25.13 -17.82
C PHE A 564 1.01 24.42 -17.54
N GLU A 565 1.12 23.18 -18.04
CA GLU A 565 2.24 22.31 -17.74
C GLU A 565 3.59 22.92 -18.15
N GLY A 566 4.57 22.83 -17.25
CA GLY A 566 5.90 23.40 -17.44
C GLY A 566 6.04 24.89 -17.07
N GLU A 567 4.95 25.67 -17.03
CA GLU A 567 5.00 27.12 -16.74
C GLU A 567 5.33 27.43 -15.27
N CYS A 568 4.98 26.54 -14.35
CA CYS A 568 5.28 26.70 -12.92
C CYS A 568 6.61 26.06 -12.48
N ARG A 569 7.42 25.56 -13.43
CA ARG A 569 8.74 25.04 -13.10
C ARG A 569 9.64 26.21 -12.75
N ARG A 570 10.28 26.19 -11.57
CA ARG A 570 11.36 27.13 -11.28
C ARG A 570 12.44 27.00 -12.36
N VAL A 571 12.57 28.02 -13.19
CA VAL A 571 13.74 28.25 -14.03
C VAL A 571 14.88 28.51 -13.05
N LYS A 572 15.88 27.64 -13.05
CA LYS A 572 17.10 27.85 -12.28
C LYS A 572 18.06 28.66 -13.12
#